data_AF-A0A2N1MXB0-F1
#
_entry.id   AF-A0A2N1MXB0-F1
#
_cell.length_a   1.000
_cell.length_b   1.000
_cell.length_c   1.000
_cell.angle_alpha   90.00
_cell.angle_beta   90.00
_cell.angle_gamma   90.00
#
_symmetry.space_group_name_H-M   'P 1'
#
loop_
_entity.id
_entity.type
_entity.pdbx_description
1 polymer ?
#
loop_
_entity_poly.entity_id
_entity_poly.type
_entity_poly.pdbx_seq_one_letter_code
_entity_poly.pdbx_strand_id
1 'polypeptide(L)'
;MTLEFLEKIDTEKIFTKKDKHKADIFSSNDKTSVVEDKDNNSESSNDVLIQIFDISKVDRPHIVDLCSTKKSVLPKALENVPLISPSINYLSYFIQVLQHLILTIIFDWTAIITHPVNFLLTFVFFPTSAIILFFLEIILRFISFLNLDSNNETVLQSWSKLIPLTELLANLRSGMESLDQHPTSDIHKGFNLDRTQFLLFLSTIMYERNEKQVIKAYRIISKMKKDINNKSDEDLQNVYKILKESEKNIRDQIKDFDLQFTSLSELNTLGGPYVGMFWSEERNFITIACKGTTPTNFSEWLTNASFQRTDARAFLFGEVHQGFYSQLFPINDYESAKLDRNCPATRIIKAVNQKSEEIRNKNMEKNNIKLKDTPLVNIYVTGHSLGGALANLLYGRLLKYPRCLGEHCILRDGTTFASPSIGDSDFAAEFSSLCNRSIEEYKTLWRIVCDSDIVPRVPIGHNNPKLRRYTQKIHIMNYFHVGDEIRFYQDGTRPSSMRDIFSDNKELLFLEHGLGWNEWKSLFGLYDPLDDKKHHIKSSFDPRYNTSLIPIERLLLPFIRNHMTHRYLAALEKSRKFFNNNIVVKGGDNIV
;
A
#
# COMPACT_ATOMS: atom_id res chain seq x y z
N MET A 1 -18.15 -21.78 -14.00
CA MET A 1 -18.35 -21.14 -12.69
C MET A 1 -19.83 -20.73 -12.63
N THR A 2 -20.69 -21.51 -11.98
CA THR A 2 -22.15 -21.33 -12.07
C THR A 2 -22.59 -20.11 -11.26
N LEU A 3 -23.39 -19.23 -11.89
CA LEU A 3 -23.82 -17.92 -11.37
C LEU A 3 -24.49 -17.97 -9.98
N GLU A 4 -25.15 -19.07 -9.62
CA GLU A 4 -25.78 -19.26 -8.30
C GLU A 4 -24.80 -19.23 -7.12
N PHE A 5 -23.53 -19.58 -7.36
CA PHE A 5 -22.52 -19.66 -6.30
C PHE A 5 -21.99 -18.27 -5.90
N LEU A 6 -21.82 -17.38 -6.87
CA LEU A 6 -21.34 -16.01 -6.63
C LEU A 6 -22.45 -15.11 -6.08
N GLU A 7 -23.70 -15.30 -6.52
CA GLU A 7 -24.85 -14.59 -5.92
C GLU A 7 -25.07 -14.97 -4.44
N LYS A 8 -24.66 -16.17 -4.00
CA LYS A 8 -24.73 -16.57 -2.58
C LYS A 8 -23.62 -15.96 -1.69
N ILE A 9 -22.57 -15.38 -2.30
CA ILE A 9 -21.43 -14.74 -1.61
C ILE A 9 -21.53 -13.21 -1.77
N ASP A 10 -22.71 -12.67 -2.10
CA ASP A 10 -22.90 -11.24 -1.96
C ASP A 10 -22.92 -10.89 -0.45
N THR A 11 -22.20 -9.83 -0.09
CA THR A 11 -21.98 -9.33 1.29
C THR A 11 -23.28 -9.25 2.11
N GLU A 12 -24.26 -8.54 1.57
CA GLU A 12 -25.51 -9.10 1.08
C GLU A 12 -26.06 -10.33 1.80
N LYS A 13 -26.22 -11.43 1.06
CA LYS A 13 -26.91 -12.67 1.45
C LYS A 13 -26.17 -13.52 2.49
N ILE A 14 -24.85 -13.39 2.70
CA ILE A 14 -24.16 -14.12 3.79
C ILE A 14 -24.65 -13.62 5.15
N PHE A 15 -24.83 -12.31 5.29
CA PHE A 15 -25.26 -11.69 6.54
C PHE A 15 -26.77 -11.37 6.57
N THR A 16 -27.43 -11.13 5.41
CA THR A 16 -28.88 -10.79 5.35
C THR A 16 -29.83 -11.98 5.30
N LYS A 17 -29.38 -13.20 4.91
CA LYS A 17 -30.30 -14.35 4.85
C LYS A 17 -30.83 -14.77 6.23
N LYS A 18 -30.21 -14.29 7.32
CA LYS A 18 -30.70 -14.44 8.70
C LYS A 18 -31.49 -13.23 9.23
N ASP A 19 -31.33 -12.04 8.65
CA ASP A 19 -32.06 -10.84 9.10
C ASP A 19 -33.51 -10.77 8.59
N LYS A 20 -33.85 -11.47 7.50
CA LYS A 20 -35.25 -11.52 7.01
C LYS A 20 -36.23 -12.18 7.99
N HIS A 21 -35.78 -13.10 8.84
CA HIS A 21 -36.66 -13.70 9.86
C HIS A 21 -36.98 -12.78 11.04
N LYS A 22 -36.38 -11.59 11.14
CA LYS A 22 -36.72 -10.58 12.15
C LYS A 22 -37.65 -9.48 11.64
N ALA A 23 -37.82 -9.33 10.32
CA ALA A 23 -38.67 -8.29 9.74
C ALA A 23 -40.15 -8.72 9.57
N ASP A 24 -40.41 -10.02 9.42
CA ASP A 24 -41.77 -10.53 9.18
C ASP A 24 -42.62 -10.73 10.46
N ILE A 25 -42.13 -10.29 11.63
CA ILE A 25 -42.88 -10.37 12.91
C ILE A 25 -43.61 -9.05 13.26
N PHE A 26 -43.44 -7.99 12.47
CA PHE A 26 -44.07 -6.68 12.74
C PHE A 26 -45.06 -6.19 11.66
N SER A 27 -45.63 -7.07 10.83
CA SER A 27 -46.73 -6.67 9.94
C SER A 27 -47.72 -7.79 9.63
N SER A 28 -48.58 -8.16 10.59
CA SER A 28 -49.96 -8.63 10.30
C SER A 28 -50.71 -8.93 11.59
N ASN A 29 -51.35 -7.92 12.17
CA ASN A 29 -52.52 -8.12 13.03
C ASN A 29 -53.68 -7.43 12.34
N ASP A 30 -54.51 -8.22 11.64
CA ASP A 30 -55.95 -8.02 11.65
C ASP A 30 -56.73 -9.15 10.93
N LYS A 31 -57.77 -9.62 11.63
CA LYS A 31 -58.99 -10.35 11.18
C LYS A 31 -58.99 -11.88 11.08
N THR A 32 -59.53 -12.47 12.16
CA THR A 32 -60.70 -13.40 12.23
C THR A 32 -60.93 -14.43 11.12
N SER A 33 -60.85 -15.72 11.45
CA SER A 33 -62.02 -16.65 11.52
C SER A 33 -61.62 -18.12 11.77
N VAL A 34 -62.32 -18.72 12.74
CA VAL A 34 -62.57 -20.14 13.09
C VAL A 34 -62.39 -21.16 11.96
N VAL A 35 -61.71 -22.30 12.23
CA VAL A 35 -62.18 -23.71 12.13
C VAL A 35 -61.17 -24.64 12.83
N GLU A 36 -61.70 -25.56 13.64
CA GLU A 36 -61.00 -26.66 14.32
C GLU A 36 -60.49 -27.71 13.33
N ASP A 37 -59.31 -28.29 13.58
CA ASP A 37 -59.15 -29.75 13.53
C ASP A 37 -57.87 -30.21 14.25
N LYS A 38 -58.02 -31.29 15.01
CA LYS A 38 -56.98 -32.02 15.74
C LYS A 38 -56.22 -32.91 14.77
N ASP A 39 -54.89 -33.00 14.92
CA ASP A 39 -54.24 -34.30 15.17
C ASP A 39 -52.75 -34.17 15.51
N ASN A 40 -52.32 -35.13 16.32
CA ASN A 40 -51.05 -35.24 17.04
C ASN A 40 -49.83 -35.40 16.11
N ASN A 41 -48.69 -34.82 16.51
CA ASN A 41 -47.52 -35.60 16.92
C ASN A 41 -46.36 -34.75 17.44
N SER A 42 -45.72 -35.32 18.46
CA SER A 42 -44.44 -35.02 19.08
C SER A 42 -43.42 -34.25 18.24
N GLU A 43 -42.90 -33.16 18.80
CA GLU A 43 -41.47 -33.04 19.15
C GLU A 43 -41.26 -31.75 19.94
N SER A 44 -40.82 -31.90 21.19
CA SER A 44 -40.35 -30.80 22.04
C SER A 44 -39.08 -30.22 21.42
N SER A 45 -39.28 -29.26 20.52
CA SER A 45 -38.24 -28.37 20.02
C SER A 45 -37.91 -27.42 21.16
N ASN A 46 -36.93 -27.83 21.99
CA ASN A 46 -36.23 -26.89 22.84
C ASN A 46 -35.61 -25.83 21.93
N ASP A 47 -36.21 -24.65 21.99
CA ASP A 47 -35.71 -23.38 21.49
C ASP A 47 -34.22 -23.23 21.81
N VAL A 48 -33.36 -23.50 20.83
CA VAL A 48 -32.02 -22.90 20.77
C VAL A 48 -32.17 -21.66 19.88
N LEU A 49 -32.79 -20.66 20.49
CA LEU A 49 -32.73 -19.27 20.07
C LEU A 49 -31.25 -18.83 20.03
N ILE A 50 -30.82 -18.35 18.84
CA ILE A 50 -29.94 -17.18 18.67
C ILE A 50 -28.47 -17.30 19.17
N GLN A 51 -27.53 -17.25 18.22
CA GLN A 51 -26.43 -16.24 18.20
C GLN A 51 -25.54 -16.38 16.97
N ILE A 52 -25.79 -15.55 15.94
CA ILE A 52 -24.71 -15.02 15.08
C ILE A 52 -25.01 -13.56 14.83
N PHE A 53 -24.54 -12.76 15.77
CA PHE A 53 -24.51 -11.31 15.74
C PHE A 53 -23.14 -10.77 16.19
N ASP A 54 -22.04 -11.53 16.06
CA ASP A 54 -20.76 -11.20 16.72
C ASP A 54 -19.57 -10.83 15.81
N ILE A 55 -19.78 -10.64 14.49
CA ILE A 55 -18.72 -10.09 13.62
C ILE A 55 -19.02 -8.61 13.34
N SER A 56 -18.13 -7.75 13.86
CA SER A 56 -18.15 -6.30 13.64
C SER A 56 -18.26 -5.98 12.15
N LYS A 57 -19.12 -5.02 11.79
CA LYS A 57 -19.32 -4.59 10.40
C LYS A 57 -17.99 -4.21 9.72
N VAL A 58 -17.07 -3.65 10.49
CA VAL A 58 -15.74 -3.19 10.06
C VAL A 58 -14.83 -4.32 9.59
N ASP A 59 -15.02 -5.54 10.09
CA ASP A 59 -14.13 -6.68 9.82
C ASP A 59 -14.66 -7.63 8.72
N ARG A 60 -15.92 -7.44 8.31
CA ARG A 60 -16.55 -8.22 7.24
C ARG A 60 -15.83 -8.08 5.88
N PRO A 61 -15.33 -6.88 5.47
CA PRO A 61 -14.62 -6.72 4.20
C PRO A 61 -13.43 -7.67 4.04
N HIS A 62 -12.68 -7.94 5.11
CA HIS A 62 -11.52 -8.84 5.07
C HIS A 62 -11.89 -10.27 4.73
N ILE A 63 -12.95 -10.78 5.37
CA ILE A 63 -13.44 -12.15 5.14
C ILE A 63 -13.95 -12.30 3.70
N VAL A 64 -14.63 -11.27 3.20
CA VAL A 64 -15.14 -11.23 1.81
C VAL A 64 -13.99 -11.18 0.81
N ASP A 65 -12.93 -10.42 1.10
CA ASP A 65 -11.71 -10.41 0.30
C ASP A 65 -11.07 -11.79 0.23
N LEU A 66 -10.87 -12.44 1.38
CA LEU A 66 -10.28 -13.78 1.45
C LEU A 66 -11.05 -14.81 0.64
N CYS A 67 -12.39 -14.73 0.60
CA CYS A 67 -13.24 -15.57 -0.24
C CYS A 67 -13.04 -15.34 -1.75
N SER A 68 -12.66 -14.13 -2.13
CA SER A 68 -12.50 -13.66 -3.51
C SER A 68 -11.08 -13.84 -4.04
N THR A 69 -10.09 -14.00 -3.16
CA THR A 69 -8.69 -14.18 -3.51
C THR A 69 -8.47 -15.46 -4.31
N LYS A 70 -7.89 -15.32 -5.51
CA LYS A 70 -7.85 -16.37 -6.56
C LYS A 70 -6.73 -17.41 -6.38
N LYS A 71 -5.78 -17.25 -5.44
CA LYS A 71 -4.56 -18.05 -5.39
C LYS A 71 -4.75 -19.40 -4.67
N SER A 72 -4.44 -20.51 -5.33
CA SER A 72 -4.37 -21.83 -4.69
C SER A 72 -3.11 -21.89 -3.82
N VAL A 73 -3.29 -22.04 -2.50
CA VAL A 73 -2.17 -22.28 -1.57
C VAL A 73 -1.44 -23.56 -1.99
N LEU A 74 -0.11 -23.50 -2.05
CA LEU A 74 0.74 -24.67 -2.32
C LEU A 74 0.36 -25.81 -1.34
N PRO A 75 0.35 -27.09 -1.76
CA PRO A 75 0.09 -28.21 -0.86
C PRO A 75 1.03 -28.15 0.35
N LYS A 76 0.52 -28.44 1.56
CA LYS A 76 1.31 -28.43 2.82
C LYS A 76 2.62 -29.22 2.71
N ALA A 77 2.66 -30.26 1.89
CA ALA A 77 3.86 -31.08 1.66
C ALA A 77 5.01 -30.33 0.96
N LEU A 78 4.69 -29.33 0.13
CA LEU A 78 5.67 -28.53 -0.62
C LEU A 78 6.03 -27.21 0.08
N GLU A 79 5.27 -26.81 1.09
CA GLU A 79 5.52 -25.60 1.92
C GLU A 79 6.82 -25.71 2.72
N ASN A 80 7.24 -26.94 3.06
CA ASN A 80 8.43 -27.22 3.84
C ASN A 80 9.70 -27.49 3.00
N VAL A 81 9.63 -27.37 1.67
CA VAL A 81 10.82 -27.52 0.82
C VAL A 81 11.32 -26.12 0.43
N PRO A 82 12.33 -25.58 1.12
CA PRO A 82 12.69 -24.15 1.04
C PRO A 82 13.13 -23.67 -0.35
N LEU A 83 13.48 -24.60 -1.25
CA LEU A 83 14.00 -24.35 -2.60
C LEU A 83 12.97 -24.53 -3.74
N ILE A 84 11.82 -25.19 -3.51
CA ILE A 84 10.90 -25.60 -4.61
C ILE A 84 9.71 -24.63 -4.81
N SER A 85 9.16 -24.05 -3.74
CA SER A 85 8.02 -23.14 -3.88
C SER A 85 8.29 -21.86 -4.71
N PRO A 86 9.46 -21.20 -4.61
CA PRO A 86 9.73 -19.93 -5.32
C PRO A 86 10.12 -20.17 -6.78
N SER A 87 10.78 -21.29 -7.07
CA SER A 87 11.18 -21.66 -8.42
C SER A 87 9.98 -21.82 -9.35
N ILE A 88 8.79 -22.16 -8.84
CA ILE A 88 7.56 -22.23 -9.65
C ILE A 88 7.04 -20.84 -10.03
N ASN A 89 6.97 -19.88 -9.08
CA ASN A 89 6.54 -18.51 -9.39
C ASN A 89 7.56 -17.83 -10.32
N TYR A 90 8.85 -18.04 -10.05
CA TYR A 90 9.93 -17.52 -10.86
C TYR A 90 9.95 -18.14 -12.27
N LEU A 91 9.65 -19.44 -12.39
CA LEU A 91 9.50 -20.11 -13.68
C LEU A 91 8.30 -19.56 -14.47
N SER A 92 7.16 -19.34 -13.81
CA SER A 92 6.00 -18.70 -14.46
C SER A 92 6.35 -17.30 -14.95
N TYR A 93 7.10 -16.53 -14.16
CA TYR A 93 7.60 -15.22 -14.55
C TYR A 93 8.54 -15.32 -15.77
N PHE A 94 9.50 -16.25 -15.74
CA PHE A 94 10.41 -16.47 -16.86
C PHE A 94 9.69 -16.87 -18.15
N ILE A 95 8.66 -17.71 -18.05
CA ILE A 95 7.80 -18.08 -19.18
C ILE A 95 7.07 -16.85 -19.73
N GLN A 96 6.50 -16.01 -18.87
CA GLN A 96 5.84 -14.76 -19.30
C GLN A 96 6.83 -13.82 -19.98
N VAL A 97 8.00 -13.60 -19.38
CA VAL A 97 9.08 -12.82 -19.98
C VAL A 97 9.41 -13.33 -21.38
N LEU A 98 9.62 -14.64 -21.53
CA LEU A 98 9.93 -15.25 -22.82
C LEU A 98 8.80 -15.04 -23.84
N GLN A 99 7.54 -15.22 -23.43
CA GLN A 99 6.37 -14.97 -24.28
C GLN A 99 6.33 -13.51 -24.76
N HIS A 100 6.56 -12.56 -23.86
CA HIS A 100 6.56 -11.13 -24.21
C HIS A 100 7.74 -10.75 -25.10
N LEU A 101 8.92 -11.32 -24.88
CA LEU A 101 10.07 -11.13 -25.76
C LEU A 101 9.76 -11.66 -27.17
N ILE A 102 9.14 -12.83 -27.29
CA ILE A 102 8.72 -13.40 -28.58
C ILE A 102 7.68 -12.49 -29.24
N LEU A 103 6.64 -12.06 -28.54
CA LEU A 103 5.62 -11.15 -29.08
C LEU A 103 6.23 -9.82 -29.53
N THR A 104 7.17 -9.27 -28.76
CA THR A 104 7.87 -8.03 -29.11
C THR A 104 8.65 -8.19 -30.42
N ILE A 105 9.34 -9.32 -30.63
CA ILE A 105 10.01 -9.61 -31.92
C ILE A 105 8.99 -9.75 -33.05
N ILE A 106 7.87 -10.43 -32.82
CA ILE A 106 6.86 -10.65 -33.86
C ILE A 106 6.25 -9.32 -34.33
N PHE A 107 5.93 -8.42 -33.40
CA PHE A 107 5.27 -7.16 -33.71
C PHE A 107 6.23 -6.01 -34.09
N ASP A 108 7.48 -6.05 -33.63
CA ASP A 108 8.49 -5.03 -33.96
C ASP A 108 9.88 -5.65 -34.17
N TRP A 109 10.00 -6.52 -35.18
CA TRP A 109 11.29 -7.10 -35.56
C TRP A 109 12.30 -6.03 -36.05
N THR A 110 11.79 -4.88 -36.51
CA THR A 110 12.61 -3.75 -36.95
C THR A 110 13.30 -3.01 -35.80
N ALA A 111 12.87 -3.22 -34.55
CA ALA A 111 13.45 -2.61 -33.34
C ALA A 111 14.98 -2.77 -33.24
N ILE A 112 15.54 -3.84 -33.80
CA ILE A 112 16.99 -4.08 -33.85
C ILE A 112 17.71 -2.91 -34.53
N ILE A 113 17.10 -2.34 -35.57
CA ILE A 113 17.67 -1.28 -36.41
C ILE A 113 17.10 0.08 -36.00
N THR A 114 15.78 0.17 -35.76
CA THR A 114 15.11 1.45 -35.45
C THR A 114 15.36 1.91 -34.02
N HIS A 115 15.52 0.98 -33.07
CA HIS A 115 15.70 1.27 -31.64
C HIS A 115 16.74 0.34 -30.99
N PRO A 116 18.02 0.35 -31.45
CA PRO A 116 19.04 -0.63 -31.05
C PRO A 116 19.30 -0.66 -29.54
N VAL A 117 19.23 0.49 -28.87
CA VAL A 117 19.38 0.60 -27.41
C VAL A 117 18.22 -0.07 -26.68
N ASN A 118 16.98 0.17 -27.13
CA ASN A 118 15.78 -0.44 -26.54
C ASN A 118 15.82 -1.97 -26.73
N PHE A 119 16.25 -2.41 -27.90
CA PHE A 119 16.46 -3.83 -28.20
C PHE A 119 17.50 -4.45 -27.24
N LEU A 120 18.67 -3.83 -27.06
CA LEU A 120 19.69 -4.35 -26.16
C LEU A 120 19.22 -4.40 -24.69
N LEU A 121 18.51 -3.37 -24.22
CA LEU A 121 17.93 -3.36 -22.88
C LEU A 121 16.90 -4.48 -22.69
N THR A 122 16.05 -4.70 -23.69
CA THR A 122 14.93 -5.66 -23.63
C THR A 122 15.41 -7.10 -23.77
N PHE A 123 16.34 -7.39 -24.68
CA PHE A 123 16.73 -8.76 -25.02
C PHE A 123 18.03 -9.23 -24.36
N VAL A 124 18.88 -8.32 -23.87
CA VAL A 124 20.14 -8.67 -23.21
C VAL A 124 20.08 -8.33 -21.73
N PHE A 125 19.95 -7.04 -21.40
CA PHE A 125 20.03 -6.59 -20.01
C PHE A 125 18.92 -7.19 -19.15
N PHE A 126 17.70 -7.24 -19.66
CA PHE A 126 16.57 -7.74 -18.88
C PHE A 126 16.66 -9.24 -18.54
N PRO A 127 16.85 -10.18 -19.49
CA PRO A 127 17.08 -11.59 -19.16
C PRO A 127 18.30 -11.80 -18.24
N THR A 128 19.40 -11.09 -18.46
CA THR A 128 20.59 -11.17 -17.60
C THR A 128 20.30 -10.70 -16.18
N SER A 129 19.59 -9.58 -16.02
CA SER A 129 19.19 -9.07 -14.71
C SER A 129 18.35 -10.09 -13.97
N ALA A 130 17.33 -10.66 -14.63
CA ALA A 130 16.49 -11.70 -14.05
C ALA A 130 17.34 -12.87 -13.54
N ILE A 131 18.26 -13.40 -14.35
CA ILE A 131 19.16 -14.50 -13.93
C ILE A 131 20.00 -14.12 -12.70
N ILE A 132 20.64 -12.94 -12.69
CA ILE A 132 21.44 -12.46 -11.54
C ILE A 132 20.60 -12.47 -10.27
N LEU A 133 19.37 -12.01 -10.40
CA LEU A 133 18.48 -11.84 -9.29
C LEU A 133 17.90 -13.17 -8.78
N PHE A 134 17.72 -14.16 -9.65
CA PHE A 134 17.42 -15.55 -9.26
C PHE A 134 18.53 -16.13 -8.36
N PHE A 135 19.79 -15.92 -8.72
CA PHE A 135 20.91 -16.36 -7.88
C PHE A 135 20.99 -15.60 -6.56
N LEU A 136 20.72 -14.29 -6.58
CA LEU A 136 20.64 -13.47 -5.36
C LEU A 136 19.56 -13.99 -4.41
N GLU A 137 18.39 -14.40 -4.91
CA GLU A 137 17.33 -15.03 -4.10
C GLU A 137 17.84 -16.28 -3.39
N ILE A 138 18.51 -17.19 -4.11
CA ILE A 138 19.04 -18.44 -3.53
C ILE A 138 19.99 -18.12 -2.37
N ILE A 139 20.87 -17.14 -2.55
CA ILE A 139 21.83 -16.69 -1.52
C ILE A 139 21.09 -16.13 -0.30
N LEU A 140 20.12 -15.24 -0.50
CA LEU A 140 19.41 -14.59 0.61
C LEU A 140 18.52 -15.57 1.39
N ARG A 141 17.89 -16.53 0.70
CA ARG A 141 17.15 -17.62 1.37
C ARG A 141 18.07 -18.53 2.15
N PHE A 142 19.27 -18.82 1.64
CA PHE A 142 20.27 -19.55 2.39
C PHE A 142 20.64 -18.79 3.68
N ILE A 143 20.83 -17.47 3.60
CA ILE A 143 21.08 -16.64 4.78
C ILE A 143 19.87 -16.63 5.75
N SER A 144 18.65 -16.53 5.24
CA SER A 144 17.42 -16.60 6.04
C SER A 144 17.25 -17.97 6.72
N PHE A 145 17.58 -19.06 6.03
CA PHE A 145 17.57 -20.42 6.57
C PHE A 145 18.59 -20.62 7.71
N LEU A 146 19.73 -19.91 7.67
CA LEU A 146 20.69 -19.86 8.78
C LEU A 146 20.14 -19.12 10.02
N ASN A 147 18.88 -18.66 9.99
CA ASN A 147 18.11 -18.11 11.11
C ASN A 147 18.72 -16.85 11.76
N LEU A 148 19.61 -16.17 11.02
CA LEU A 148 20.24 -14.89 11.40
C LEU A 148 19.26 -13.70 11.44
N ASP A 149 17.99 -13.93 11.14
CA ASP A 149 16.94 -12.93 10.92
C ASP A 149 15.84 -12.96 12.02
N SER A 150 15.95 -13.87 12.99
CA SER A 150 14.92 -14.10 14.02
C SER A 150 15.04 -13.17 15.24
N ASN A 151 14.89 -11.86 15.04
CA ASN A 151 14.61 -10.95 16.15
C ASN A 151 13.09 -10.85 16.34
N ASN A 152 12.57 -11.42 17.43
CA ASN A 152 11.14 -11.33 17.83
C ASN A 152 10.78 -9.97 18.45
N GLU A 153 11.59 -8.94 18.22
CA GLU A 153 11.37 -7.61 18.79
C GLU A 153 10.29 -6.86 18.02
N THR A 154 9.47 -6.08 18.73
CA THR A 154 8.48 -5.22 18.10
C THR A 154 9.13 -4.01 17.41
N VAL A 155 8.42 -3.36 16.50
CA VAL A 155 8.86 -2.15 15.80
C VAL A 155 9.25 -1.06 16.80
N LEU A 156 8.43 -0.82 17.83
CA LEU A 156 8.76 0.17 18.86
C LEU A 156 10.02 -0.22 19.65
N GLN A 157 10.20 -1.50 20.01
CA GLN A 157 11.40 -1.97 20.70
C GLN A 157 12.65 -1.80 19.82
N SER A 158 12.55 -2.20 18.55
CA SER A 158 13.59 -2.04 17.55
C SER A 158 13.95 -0.56 17.39
N TRP A 159 12.98 0.30 17.13
CA TRP A 159 13.19 1.73 16.93
C TRP A 159 13.70 2.45 18.19
N SER A 160 13.34 1.97 19.40
CA SER A 160 13.84 2.53 20.66
C SER A 160 15.35 2.37 20.87
N LYS A 161 15.99 1.46 20.11
CA LYS A 161 17.46 1.34 20.08
C LYS A 161 18.12 2.47 19.30
N LEU A 162 17.37 3.17 18.45
CA LEU A 162 17.87 4.30 17.65
C LEU A 162 17.61 5.65 18.33
N ILE A 163 16.45 5.78 18.99
CA ILE A 163 15.95 7.02 19.58
C ILE A 163 15.37 6.68 20.96
N PRO A 164 15.58 7.49 22.00
CA PRO A 164 14.93 7.28 23.29
C PRO A 164 13.41 7.08 23.15
N LEU A 165 12.86 6.05 23.79
CA LEU A 165 11.45 5.67 23.64
C LEU A 165 10.48 6.82 23.96
N THR A 166 10.79 7.64 24.97
CA THR A 166 9.98 8.81 25.35
C THR A 166 9.88 9.84 24.23
N GLU A 167 11.01 10.13 23.58
CA GLU A 167 11.09 11.06 22.44
C GLU A 167 10.38 10.49 21.22
N LEU A 168 10.61 9.21 20.91
CA LEU A 168 9.92 8.52 19.82
C LEU A 168 8.40 8.57 19.97
N LEU A 169 7.87 8.23 21.16
CA LEU A 169 6.43 8.27 21.43
C LEU A 169 5.87 9.69 21.35
N ALA A 170 6.61 10.71 21.81
CA ALA A 170 6.21 12.10 21.70
C ALA A 170 6.09 12.55 20.23
N ASN A 171 7.10 12.22 19.40
CA ASN A 171 7.11 12.56 17.97
C ASN A 171 5.96 11.85 17.23
N LEU A 172 5.71 10.57 17.52
CA LEU A 172 4.60 9.81 16.94
C LEU A 172 3.23 10.37 17.34
N ARG A 173 3.05 10.80 18.60
CA ARG A 173 1.82 11.45 19.05
C ARG A 173 1.57 12.78 18.36
N SER A 174 2.61 13.61 18.23
CA SER A 174 2.52 14.87 17.47
C SER A 174 2.16 14.61 16.00
N GLY A 175 2.75 13.58 15.40
CA GLY A 175 2.43 13.14 14.04
C GLY A 175 0.98 12.69 13.89
N MET A 176 0.45 11.94 14.85
CA MET A 176 -0.96 11.53 14.87
C MET A 176 -1.90 12.73 14.99
N GLU A 177 -1.62 13.67 15.89
CA GLU A 177 -2.39 14.91 16.07
C GLU A 177 -2.45 15.73 14.79
N SER A 178 -1.37 15.72 14.01
CA SER A 178 -1.31 16.41 12.72
C SER A 178 -2.21 15.81 11.63
N LEU A 179 -2.79 14.61 11.83
CA LEU A 179 -3.76 14.00 10.91
C LEU A 179 -5.20 14.44 11.21
N ASP A 180 -5.46 14.92 12.43
CA ASP A 180 -6.77 15.37 12.89
C ASP A 180 -7.04 16.84 12.54
N GLN A 181 -6.73 17.23 11.29
CA GLN A 181 -6.86 18.61 10.84
C GLN A 181 -8.32 18.97 10.57
N HIS A 182 -8.79 20.09 11.13
CA HIS A 182 -10.11 20.61 10.81
C HIS A 182 -10.22 20.95 9.32
N PRO A 183 -11.34 20.64 8.65
CA PRO A 183 -11.49 20.87 7.22
C PRO A 183 -11.38 22.32 6.76
N THR A 184 -11.61 23.27 7.67
CA THR A 184 -11.74 24.71 7.42
C THR A 184 -10.45 25.50 7.68
N SER A 185 -9.31 24.87 7.97
CA SER A 185 -8.06 25.62 8.01
C SER A 185 -7.66 25.97 6.57
N ASP A 186 -8.02 27.17 6.12
CA ASP A 186 -7.77 27.76 4.79
C ASP A 186 -6.28 27.85 4.39
N ILE A 187 -5.38 27.34 5.23
CA ILE A 187 -3.94 27.33 5.03
C ILE A 187 -3.50 25.89 4.89
N HIS A 188 -3.15 25.50 3.66
CA HIS A 188 -2.48 24.24 3.38
C HIS A 188 -1.18 24.18 4.20
N LYS A 189 -1.17 23.41 5.30
CA LYS A 189 0.05 23.12 6.03
C LYS A 189 0.92 22.28 5.10
N GLY A 190 2.07 22.81 4.70
CA GLY A 190 3.05 22.14 3.84
C GLY A 190 3.59 20.83 4.45
N PHE A 191 4.72 20.37 3.93
CA PHE A 191 5.32 19.13 4.41
C PHE A 191 5.53 19.13 5.94
N ASN A 192 5.02 18.10 6.62
CA ASN A 192 5.13 17.93 8.07
C ASN A 192 5.97 16.67 8.39
N LEU A 193 7.05 16.85 9.15
CA LEU A 193 8.00 15.80 9.48
C LEU A 193 7.39 14.75 10.43
N ASP A 194 6.71 15.18 11.49
CA ASP A 194 6.11 14.29 12.50
C ASP A 194 5.00 13.44 11.90
N ARG A 195 4.16 14.05 11.04
CA ARG A 195 3.16 13.34 10.24
C ARG A 195 3.79 12.24 9.41
N THR A 196 4.88 12.59 8.72
CA THR A 196 5.63 11.66 7.87
C THR A 196 6.21 10.51 8.69
N GLN A 197 6.80 10.80 9.84
CA GLN A 197 7.32 9.77 10.74
C GLN A 197 6.21 8.85 11.27
N PHE A 198 5.05 9.38 11.63
CA PHE A 198 3.92 8.59 12.09
C PHE A 198 3.34 7.71 10.96
N LEU A 199 3.24 8.23 9.73
CA LEU A 199 2.83 7.42 8.57
C LEU A 199 3.86 6.32 8.24
N LEU A 200 5.16 6.58 8.41
CA LEU A 200 6.20 5.56 8.30
C LEU A 200 6.02 4.47 9.37
N PHE A 201 5.69 4.85 10.61
CA PHE A 201 5.38 3.90 11.68
C PHE A 201 4.20 3.00 11.31
N LEU A 202 3.08 3.58 10.86
CA LEU A 202 1.91 2.82 10.42
C LEU A 202 2.23 1.87 9.25
N SER A 203 3.05 2.30 8.28
CA SER A 203 3.51 1.43 7.20
C SER A 203 4.45 0.31 7.69
N THR A 204 5.19 0.52 8.77
CA THR A 204 6.15 -0.44 9.31
C THR A 204 5.50 -1.50 10.18
N ILE A 205 4.57 -1.13 11.07
CA ILE A 205 3.86 -2.10 11.92
C ILE A 205 3.06 -3.12 11.11
N MET A 206 2.68 -2.78 9.87
CA MET A 206 2.00 -3.69 8.96
C MET A 206 2.76 -5.01 8.73
N TYR A 207 4.08 -4.99 8.86
CA TYR A 207 4.93 -6.17 8.73
C TYR A 207 4.85 -7.14 9.91
N GLU A 208 4.27 -6.74 11.06
CA GLU A 208 4.14 -7.61 12.24
C GLU A 208 2.94 -8.56 12.21
N ARG A 209 2.09 -8.47 11.18
CA ARG A 209 0.95 -9.40 11.03
C ARG A 209 1.44 -10.82 10.79
N ASN A 210 0.87 -11.79 11.51
CA ASN A 210 1.22 -13.19 11.36
C ASN A 210 0.62 -13.82 10.09
N GLU A 211 1.40 -13.84 9.01
CA GLU A 211 1.01 -14.39 7.71
C GLU A 211 0.57 -15.86 7.78
N LYS A 212 1.21 -16.68 8.63
CA LYS A 212 0.87 -18.11 8.77
C LYS A 212 -0.56 -18.30 9.25
N GLN A 213 -1.05 -17.40 10.11
CA GLN A 213 -2.42 -17.44 10.60
C GLN A 213 -3.43 -17.02 9.52
N VAL A 214 -3.10 -16.02 8.69
CA VAL A 214 -3.93 -15.62 7.53
C VAL A 214 -4.04 -16.77 6.52
N ILE A 215 -2.94 -17.46 6.23
CA ILE A 215 -2.94 -18.64 5.35
C ILE A 215 -3.79 -19.77 5.95
N LYS A 216 -3.74 -19.98 7.28
CA LYS A 216 -4.60 -20.94 7.98
C LYS A 216 -6.07 -20.58 7.81
N ALA A 217 -6.44 -19.32 7.99
CA ALA A 217 -7.81 -18.82 7.80
C ALA A 217 -8.29 -19.04 6.35
N TYR A 218 -7.46 -18.69 5.36
CA TYR A 218 -7.79 -18.92 3.95
C TYR A 218 -8.00 -20.40 3.61
N ARG A 219 -7.19 -21.30 4.19
CA ARG A 219 -7.36 -22.76 4.00
C ARG A 219 -8.69 -23.26 4.55
N ILE A 220 -9.15 -22.72 5.67
CA ILE A 220 -10.45 -23.06 6.27
C ILE A 220 -11.58 -22.57 5.34
N ILE A 221 -11.55 -21.29 4.92
CA ILE A 221 -12.51 -20.72 3.95
C ILE A 221 -12.54 -21.53 2.64
N SER A 222 -11.38 -21.91 2.13
CA SER A 222 -11.25 -22.67 0.88
C SER A 222 -11.87 -24.07 0.98
N LYS A 223 -11.85 -24.70 2.17
CA LYS A 223 -12.54 -25.97 2.42
C LYS A 223 -14.06 -25.76 2.46
N MET A 224 -14.54 -24.74 3.17
CA MET A 224 -15.96 -24.39 3.19
C MET A 224 -16.52 -24.14 1.78
N LYS A 225 -15.69 -23.55 0.89
CA LYS A 225 -16.06 -23.30 -0.51
C LYS A 225 -16.27 -24.59 -1.30
N LYS A 226 -15.56 -25.67 -0.97
CA LYS A 226 -15.71 -26.98 -1.61
C LYS A 226 -16.93 -27.74 -1.06
N ASP A 227 -17.19 -27.62 0.23
CA ASP A 227 -18.27 -28.33 0.92
C ASP A 227 -19.47 -27.42 1.21
N ILE A 228 -20.22 -27.05 0.15
CA ILE A 228 -21.33 -26.08 0.20
C ILE A 228 -22.43 -26.46 1.21
N ASN A 229 -22.59 -27.74 1.51
CA ASN A 229 -23.63 -28.27 2.39
C ASN A 229 -23.27 -28.22 3.89
N ASN A 230 -22.01 -27.93 4.24
CA ASN A 230 -21.53 -27.97 5.63
C ASN A 230 -21.03 -26.59 6.08
N LYS A 231 -21.84 -25.55 5.86
CA LYS A 231 -21.56 -24.21 6.39
C LYS A 231 -21.83 -24.20 7.89
N SER A 232 -20.82 -24.57 8.68
CA SER A 232 -20.87 -24.32 10.11
C SER A 232 -20.58 -22.84 10.36
N ASP A 233 -21.46 -22.23 11.12
CA ASP A 233 -21.33 -20.87 11.61
C ASP A 233 -20.15 -20.70 12.60
N GLU A 234 -19.82 -21.78 13.31
CA GLU A 234 -18.67 -21.90 14.21
C GLU A 234 -17.34 -21.77 13.46
N ASP A 235 -17.30 -22.28 12.23
CA ASP A 235 -16.14 -22.27 11.36
C ASP A 235 -15.80 -20.83 10.89
N LEU A 236 -16.82 -19.99 10.63
CA LEU A 236 -16.64 -18.57 10.33
C LEU A 236 -16.18 -17.77 11.55
N GLN A 237 -16.70 -18.08 12.74
CA GLN A 237 -16.22 -17.48 13.99
C GLN A 237 -14.76 -17.85 14.27
N ASN A 238 -14.38 -19.10 14.01
CA ASN A 238 -13.00 -19.57 14.14
C ASN A 238 -12.08 -18.83 13.16
N VAL A 239 -12.49 -18.65 11.90
CA VAL A 239 -11.78 -17.82 10.91
C VAL A 239 -11.59 -16.40 11.45
N TYR A 240 -12.66 -15.76 11.91
CA TYR A 240 -12.59 -14.41 12.48
C TYR A 240 -11.61 -14.31 13.66
N LYS A 241 -11.65 -15.29 14.58
CA LYS A 241 -10.71 -15.35 15.71
C LYS A 241 -9.26 -15.50 15.26
N ILE A 242 -8.99 -16.34 14.25
CA ILE A 242 -7.64 -16.53 13.69
C ILE A 242 -7.15 -15.24 13.01
N LEU A 243 -8.01 -14.54 12.27
CA LEU A 243 -7.65 -13.28 11.62
C LEU A 243 -7.36 -12.20 12.67
N LYS A 244 -8.18 -12.09 13.72
CA LYS A 244 -7.87 -11.20 14.84
C LYS A 244 -6.55 -11.58 15.48
N GLU A 245 -6.31 -12.84 15.86
CA GLU A 245 -5.03 -13.23 16.44
C GLU A 245 -3.83 -12.84 15.55
N SER A 246 -4.00 -12.88 14.22
CA SER A 246 -2.92 -12.54 13.28
C SER A 246 -2.48 -11.08 13.35
N GLU A 247 -3.37 -10.20 13.78
CA GLU A 247 -3.20 -8.75 13.86
C GLU A 247 -2.90 -8.28 15.29
N LYS A 248 -2.72 -9.21 16.24
CA LYS A 248 -2.56 -8.91 17.67
C LYS A 248 -1.38 -7.95 17.93
N ASN A 249 -0.20 -8.25 17.39
CA ASN A 249 0.99 -7.42 17.60
C ASN A 249 0.83 -5.98 17.06
N ILE A 250 0.08 -5.81 15.96
CA ILE A 250 -0.25 -4.50 15.41
C ILE A 250 -1.13 -3.74 16.40
N ARG A 251 -2.22 -4.38 16.86
CA ARG A 251 -3.16 -3.78 17.80
C ARG A 251 -2.53 -3.44 19.14
N ASP A 252 -1.63 -4.29 19.64
CA ASP A 252 -0.95 -4.07 20.91
C ASP A 252 -0.07 -2.81 20.87
N GLN A 253 0.62 -2.54 19.74
CA GLN A 253 1.48 -1.36 19.60
C GLN A 253 0.74 -0.05 19.34
N ILE A 254 -0.41 -0.10 18.67
CA ILE A 254 -1.20 1.11 18.37
C ILE A 254 -2.20 1.47 19.48
N LYS A 255 -2.37 0.59 20.48
CA LYS A 255 -3.32 0.79 21.58
C LYS A 255 -3.02 2.07 22.37
N ASP A 256 -1.74 2.40 22.55
CA ASP A 256 -1.28 3.60 23.27
C ASP A 256 -1.54 4.93 22.50
N PHE A 257 -2.04 4.82 21.27
CA PHE A 257 -2.40 5.93 20.39
C PHE A 257 -3.91 6.06 20.17
N ASP A 258 -4.74 5.28 20.87
CA ASP A 258 -6.20 5.25 20.70
C ASP A 258 -6.64 4.97 19.25
N LEU A 259 -5.87 4.09 18.59
CA LEU A 259 -6.12 3.64 17.24
C LEU A 259 -6.67 2.22 17.21
N GLN A 260 -7.48 1.99 16.19
CA GLN A 260 -7.99 0.68 15.83
C GLN A 260 -7.42 0.28 14.47
N PHE A 261 -7.36 -1.03 14.24
CA PHE A 261 -6.80 -1.60 13.02
C PHE A 261 -7.62 -2.79 12.53
N THR A 262 -7.78 -2.85 11.20
CA THR A 262 -8.32 -4.02 10.49
C THR A 262 -7.66 -4.16 9.13
N SER A 263 -7.44 -5.41 8.69
CA SER A 263 -7.07 -5.70 7.30
C SER A 263 -8.28 -5.52 6.39
N LEU A 264 -8.08 -4.95 5.19
CA LEU A 264 -9.15 -4.73 4.20
C LEU A 264 -9.06 -5.68 3.01
N SER A 265 -7.85 -5.92 2.51
CA SER A 265 -7.65 -6.73 1.31
C SER A 265 -6.28 -7.39 1.24
N GLU A 266 -6.24 -8.66 0.80
CA GLU A 266 -5.04 -9.42 0.48
C GLU A 266 -4.57 -9.22 -0.98
N LEU A 267 -5.14 -8.27 -1.71
CA LEU A 267 -4.67 -7.82 -3.03
C LEU A 267 -4.53 -8.93 -4.08
N ASN A 268 -5.47 -9.88 -4.08
CA ASN A 268 -5.43 -11.09 -4.93
C ASN A 268 -4.19 -11.98 -4.71
N THR A 269 -3.40 -11.73 -3.67
CA THR A 269 -2.24 -12.50 -3.26
C THR A 269 -2.48 -13.12 -1.88
N LEU A 270 -1.66 -14.09 -1.45
CA LEU A 270 -1.76 -14.66 -0.11
C LEU A 270 -0.37 -14.62 0.52
N GLY A 271 -0.26 -14.05 1.72
CA GLY A 271 0.96 -14.05 2.51
C GLY A 271 2.06 -13.11 2.03
N GLY A 272 1.72 -12.05 1.29
CA GLY A 272 2.68 -11.04 0.82
C GLY A 272 2.16 -9.62 1.05
N PRO A 273 1.84 -8.86 0.00
CA PRO A 273 1.25 -7.53 0.12
C PRO A 273 -0.21 -7.60 0.54
N TYR A 274 -0.64 -6.62 1.34
CA TYR A 274 -2.04 -6.45 1.72
C TYR A 274 -2.30 -4.98 2.07
N VAL A 275 -3.58 -4.62 2.22
CA VAL A 275 -4.01 -3.29 2.63
C VAL A 275 -4.74 -3.39 3.96
N GLY A 276 -4.36 -2.53 4.89
CA GLY A 276 -5.04 -2.34 6.16
C GLY A 276 -5.50 -0.90 6.34
N MET A 277 -6.34 -0.70 7.34
CA MET A 277 -6.92 0.59 7.69
C MET A 277 -6.72 0.85 9.18
N PHE A 278 -6.21 2.04 9.48
CA PHE A 278 -6.10 2.58 10.83
C PHE A 278 -7.10 3.72 10.99
N TRP A 279 -7.78 3.78 12.12
CA TRP A 279 -8.67 4.90 12.44
C TRP A 279 -8.66 5.15 13.94
N SER A 280 -9.00 6.38 14.34
CA SER A 280 -9.27 6.73 15.73
C SER A 280 -10.77 6.85 15.95
N GLU A 281 -11.26 6.52 17.15
CA GLU A 281 -12.65 6.83 17.54
C GLU A 281 -12.78 8.23 18.14
N GLU A 282 -11.67 8.85 18.55
CA GLU A 282 -11.65 10.19 19.13
C GLU A 282 -11.33 11.27 18.11
N ARG A 283 -10.47 10.94 17.14
CA ARG A 283 -9.96 11.84 16.10
C ARG A 283 -10.60 11.55 14.76
N ASN A 284 -10.71 12.57 13.91
CA ASN A 284 -11.50 12.53 12.68
C ASN A 284 -10.66 12.17 11.44
N PHE A 285 -9.95 11.03 11.49
CA PHE A 285 -9.15 10.55 10.36
C PHE A 285 -9.16 9.03 10.20
N ILE A 286 -8.89 8.60 8.97
CA ILE A 286 -8.60 7.23 8.57
C ILE A 286 -7.30 7.24 7.75
N THR A 287 -6.39 6.33 8.07
CA THR A 287 -5.18 6.08 7.29
C THR A 287 -5.26 4.71 6.63
N ILE A 288 -5.21 4.69 5.30
CA ILE A 288 -5.08 3.48 4.50
C ILE A 288 -3.59 3.18 4.37
N ALA A 289 -3.17 2.02 4.86
CA ALA A 289 -1.77 1.61 4.81
C ALA A 289 -1.63 0.36 3.92
N CYS A 290 -0.75 0.45 2.94
CA CYS A 290 -0.40 -0.65 2.05
C CYS A 290 0.91 -1.29 2.51
N LYS A 291 0.87 -2.59 2.85
CA LYS A 291 2.08 -3.36 3.14
C LYS A 291 2.73 -3.81 1.84
N GLY A 292 4.04 -3.59 1.72
CA GLY A 292 4.85 -4.18 0.67
C GLY A 292 5.30 -5.60 0.98
N THR A 293 6.23 -6.10 0.17
CA THR A 293 6.95 -7.34 0.46
C THR A 293 7.84 -7.14 1.67
N THR A 294 7.97 -8.16 2.52
CA THR A 294 8.92 -8.14 3.62
C THR A 294 10.31 -7.84 3.05
N PRO A 295 11.08 -6.86 3.58
CA PRO A 295 12.33 -6.44 2.98
C PRO A 295 13.37 -7.55 2.78
N THR A 296 13.25 -8.66 3.51
CA THR A 296 14.11 -9.85 3.40
C THR A 296 13.62 -10.86 2.34
N ASN A 297 12.38 -10.71 1.85
CA ASN A 297 11.79 -11.50 0.76
C ASN A 297 11.98 -10.80 -0.59
N PHE A 298 13.26 -10.65 -0.98
CA PHE A 298 13.67 -9.96 -2.21
C PHE A 298 13.13 -10.58 -3.50
N SER A 299 12.70 -11.86 -3.46
CA SER A 299 12.15 -12.51 -4.64
C SER A 299 10.77 -12.01 -5.02
N GLU A 300 9.94 -11.69 -4.04
CA GLU A 300 8.69 -10.98 -4.30
C GLU A 300 8.96 -9.53 -4.72
N TRP A 301 9.93 -8.85 -4.08
CA TRP A 301 10.27 -7.47 -4.45
C TRP A 301 10.59 -7.35 -5.94
N LEU A 302 11.31 -8.34 -6.46
CA LEU A 302 11.86 -8.31 -7.78
C LEU A 302 10.97 -8.96 -8.86
N THR A 303 10.30 -10.07 -8.55
CA THR A 303 9.27 -10.58 -9.46
C THR A 303 8.14 -9.57 -9.63
N ASN A 304 7.90 -8.71 -8.62
CA ASN A 304 7.02 -7.54 -8.72
C ASN A 304 7.68 -6.33 -9.37
N ALA A 305 9.00 -6.29 -9.62
CA ALA A 305 9.71 -5.23 -10.33
C ALA A 305 9.86 -5.56 -11.83
N SER A 306 8.90 -6.29 -12.40
CA SER A 306 8.87 -6.58 -13.83
C SER A 306 8.75 -5.29 -14.64
N PHE A 307 9.57 -5.09 -15.67
CA PHE A 307 9.53 -3.88 -16.51
C PHE A 307 8.30 -3.85 -17.46
N GLN A 308 7.29 -4.66 -17.18
CA GLN A 308 6.07 -4.77 -17.95
C GLN A 308 5.08 -3.69 -17.52
N ARG A 309 4.57 -2.96 -18.51
CA ARG A 309 3.50 -1.98 -18.35
C ARG A 309 2.22 -2.54 -18.94
N THR A 310 1.10 -2.21 -18.32
CA THR A 310 -0.25 -2.54 -18.78
C THR A 310 -1.04 -1.27 -18.93
N ASP A 311 -1.97 -1.24 -19.88
CA ASP A 311 -2.92 -0.15 -20.01
C ASP A 311 -3.76 -0.05 -18.72
N ALA A 312 -3.73 1.12 -18.11
CA ALA A 312 -4.41 1.38 -16.85
C ALA A 312 -5.57 2.37 -17.02
N ARG A 313 -5.84 2.86 -18.25
CA ARG A 313 -6.79 3.96 -18.51
C ARG A 313 -8.21 3.68 -18.02
N ALA A 314 -8.62 2.42 -17.93
CA ALA A 314 -9.91 2.03 -17.37
C ALA A 314 -10.08 2.48 -15.89
N PHE A 315 -9.03 2.36 -15.09
CA PHE A 315 -9.08 2.66 -13.65
C PHE A 315 -8.25 3.88 -13.21
N LEU A 316 -7.16 4.15 -13.92
CA LEU A 316 -6.12 5.15 -13.67
C LEU A 316 -5.84 5.95 -14.96
N PHE A 317 -4.58 6.23 -15.28
CA PHE A 317 -4.14 7.01 -16.44
C PHE A 317 -3.03 6.24 -17.16
N GLY A 318 -2.83 6.51 -18.45
CA GLY A 318 -1.72 5.97 -19.22
C GLY A 318 -1.50 4.47 -19.04
N GLU A 319 -0.24 4.06 -19.01
CA GLU A 319 0.20 2.72 -18.69
C GLU A 319 0.87 2.68 -17.32
N VAL A 320 0.61 1.63 -16.55
CA VAL A 320 1.27 1.43 -15.24
C VAL A 320 1.89 0.06 -15.14
N HIS A 321 2.77 -0.12 -14.18
CA HIS A 321 3.45 -1.39 -13.94
C HIS A 321 2.43 -2.53 -13.74
N GLN A 322 2.52 -3.58 -14.56
CA GLN A 322 1.55 -4.67 -14.62
C GLN A 322 1.44 -5.45 -13.30
N GLY A 323 2.58 -5.77 -12.68
CA GLY A 323 2.63 -6.42 -11.36
C GLY A 323 1.80 -5.68 -10.31
N PHE A 324 2.05 -4.38 -10.14
CA PHE A 324 1.33 -3.54 -9.18
C PHE A 324 -0.15 -3.35 -9.56
N TYR A 325 -0.46 -3.19 -10.85
CA TYR A 325 -1.82 -3.04 -11.34
C TYR A 325 -2.69 -4.26 -11.03
N SER A 326 -2.18 -5.46 -11.31
CA SER A 326 -2.92 -6.73 -11.14
C SER A 326 -3.33 -7.04 -9.70
N GLN A 327 -2.65 -6.42 -8.73
CA GLN A 327 -2.92 -6.56 -7.30
C GLN A 327 -4.13 -5.72 -6.86
N LEU A 328 -4.41 -4.59 -7.54
CA LEU A 328 -5.50 -3.67 -7.18
C LEU A 328 -6.68 -3.72 -8.16
N PHE A 329 -6.40 -3.96 -9.44
CA PHE A 329 -7.33 -3.80 -10.55
C PHE A 329 -7.39 -5.07 -11.42
N PRO A 330 -8.50 -5.31 -12.13
CA PRO A 330 -8.62 -6.44 -13.05
C PRO A 330 -7.76 -6.22 -14.31
N ILE A 331 -7.12 -7.29 -14.80
CA ILE A 331 -6.23 -7.25 -15.98
C ILE A 331 -7.02 -7.23 -17.32
N ASN A 332 -8.24 -7.79 -17.36
CA ASN A 332 -8.98 -7.97 -18.61
C ASN A 332 -10.17 -7.00 -18.75
N ASP A 333 -10.13 -6.14 -19.76
CA ASP A 333 -11.20 -5.17 -20.08
C ASP A 333 -12.53 -5.85 -20.51
N TYR A 334 -12.47 -7.02 -21.15
CA TYR A 334 -13.67 -7.78 -21.55
C TYR A 334 -14.50 -8.32 -20.38
N GLU A 335 -13.90 -8.39 -19.18
CA GLU A 335 -14.58 -8.79 -17.95
C GLU A 335 -15.03 -7.59 -17.10
N SER A 336 -14.59 -6.36 -17.44
CA SER A 336 -14.73 -5.15 -16.62
C SER A 336 -16.17 -4.74 -16.32
N ALA A 337 -17.08 -4.86 -17.29
CA ALA A 337 -18.50 -4.51 -17.13
C ALA A 337 -19.26 -5.44 -16.16
N LYS A 338 -18.72 -6.64 -15.87
CA LYS A 338 -19.30 -7.63 -14.94
C LYS A 338 -18.51 -7.78 -13.62
N LEU A 339 -17.24 -7.34 -13.57
CA LEU A 339 -16.34 -7.50 -12.42
C LEU A 339 -16.05 -6.25 -11.59
N ASP A 340 -16.63 -5.09 -11.93
CA ASP A 340 -16.44 -3.83 -11.18
C ASP A 340 -16.74 -3.97 -9.67
N ARG A 341 -17.62 -4.91 -9.30
CA ARG A 341 -17.99 -5.19 -7.90
C ARG A 341 -16.95 -5.96 -7.07
N ASN A 342 -15.97 -6.62 -7.70
CA ASN A 342 -15.07 -7.55 -7.00
C ASN A 342 -13.57 -7.17 -7.02
N CYS A 343 -13.19 -6.03 -7.61
CA CYS A 343 -11.79 -5.61 -7.57
C CYS A 343 -11.35 -5.18 -6.15
N PRO A 344 -10.10 -5.48 -5.72
CA PRO A 344 -9.57 -5.08 -4.42
C PRO A 344 -9.71 -3.58 -4.14
N ALA A 345 -9.41 -2.71 -5.11
CA ALA A 345 -9.51 -1.26 -4.95
C ALA A 345 -10.94 -0.80 -4.57
N THR A 346 -11.97 -1.28 -5.27
CA THR A 346 -13.38 -0.93 -4.96
C THR A 346 -13.78 -1.42 -3.57
N ARG A 347 -13.32 -2.60 -3.15
CA ARG A 347 -13.62 -3.14 -1.81
C ARG A 347 -12.96 -2.32 -0.70
N ILE A 348 -11.71 -1.90 -0.89
CA ILE A 348 -11.01 -0.98 0.02
C ILE A 348 -11.80 0.34 0.14
N ILE A 349 -12.14 0.95 -1.00
CA ILE A 349 -12.86 2.24 -1.02
C ILE A 349 -14.24 2.11 -0.34
N LYS A 350 -14.99 1.04 -0.63
CA LYS A 350 -16.30 0.79 0.00
C LYS A 350 -16.18 0.65 1.52
N ALA A 351 -15.18 -0.08 2.01
CA ALA A 351 -14.95 -0.26 3.44
C ALA A 351 -14.59 1.05 4.14
N VAL A 352 -13.74 1.88 3.50
CA VAL A 352 -13.36 3.20 4.02
C VAL A 352 -14.55 4.15 4.05
N ASN A 353 -15.37 4.17 2.99
CA ASN A 353 -16.58 5.00 2.94
C ASN A 353 -17.56 4.60 4.07
N GLN A 354 -17.83 3.30 4.20
CA GLN A 354 -18.71 2.78 5.24
C GLN A 354 -18.18 3.12 6.65
N LYS A 355 -16.87 3.04 6.87
CA LYS A 355 -16.27 3.43 8.15
C LYS A 355 -16.33 4.94 8.40
N SER A 356 -16.16 5.74 7.35
CA SER A 356 -16.26 7.19 7.44
C SER A 356 -17.67 7.64 7.82
N GLU A 357 -18.69 6.99 7.26
CA GLU A 357 -20.09 7.18 7.63
C GLU A 357 -20.32 6.85 9.11
N GLU A 358 -19.82 5.71 9.60
CA GLU A 358 -19.91 5.33 11.01
C GLU A 358 -19.27 6.38 11.95
N ILE A 359 -18.06 6.85 11.63
CA ILE A 359 -17.35 7.86 12.44
C ILE A 359 -18.15 9.17 12.45
N ARG A 360 -18.65 9.61 11.29
CA ARG A 360 -19.39 10.87 11.18
C ARG A 360 -20.72 10.81 11.92
N ASN A 361 -21.44 9.68 11.87
CA ASN A 361 -22.68 9.47 12.61
C ASN A 361 -22.44 9.46 14.13
N LYS A 362 -21.39 8.77 14.61
CA LYS A 362 -20.99 8.81 16.02
C LYS A 362 -20.64 10.24 16.48
N ASN A 363 -19.90 10.99 15.67
CA ASN A 363 -19.53 12.39 15.99
C ASN A 363 -20.74 13.32 15.97
N MET A 364 -21.71 13.07 15.09
CA MET A 364 -22.99 13.78 15.06
C MET A 364 -23.78 13.57 16.35
N GLU A 365 -23.93 12.32 16.78
CA GLU A 365 -24.61 11.94 18.02
C GLU A 365 -23.90 12.47 19.27
N LYS A 366 -22.57 12.28 19.35
CA LYS A 366 -21.75 12.74 20.50
C LYS A 366 -21.83 14.24 20.72
N ASN A 367 -21.84 15.03 19.64
CA ASN A 367 -21.82 16.48 19.72
C ASN A 367 -23.21 17.14 19.59
N ASN A 368 -24.27 16.37 19.33
CA ASN A 368 -25.62 16.88 19.03
C ASN A 368 -25.66 17.91 17.88
N ILE A 369 -24.83 17.69 16.85
CA ILE A 369 -24.70 18.58 15.68
C ILE A 369 -25.46 17.97 14.50
N LYS A 370 -25.89 18.77 13.51
CA LYS A 370 -26.48 18.22 12.27
C LYS A 370 -25.38 17.60 11.40
N LEU A 371 -25.72 16.55 10.66
CA LEU A 371 -24.77 15.87 9.76
C LEU A 371 -24.00 16.82 8.83
N LYS A 372 -24.67 17.86 8.31
CA LYS A 372 -24.06 18.87 7.43
C LYS A 372 -22.95 19.68 8.10
N ASP A 373 -23.06 19.90 9.40
CA ASP A 373 -22.13 20.69 10.20
C ASP A 373 -21.06 19.79 10.87
N THR A 374 -21.24 18.45 10.81
CA THR A 374 -20.22 17.49 11.24
C THR A 374 -19.07 17.46 10.23
N PRO A 375 -17.80 17.62 10.68
CA PRO A 375 -16.65 17.65 9.78
C PRO A 375 -16.48 16.33 9.01
N LEU A 376 -16.00 16.44 7.77
CA LEU A 376 -15.67 15.28 6.92
C LEU A 376 -14.46 14.54 7.48
N VAL A 377 -14.47 13.20 7.42
CA VAL A 377 -13.36 12.36 7.88
C VAL A 377 -12.16 12.50 6.94
N ASN A 378 -10.98 12.79 7.50
CA ASN A 378 -9.75 12.93 6.71
C ASN A 378 -9.20 11.56 6.29
N ILE A 379 -8.96 11.37 4.99
CA ILE A 379 -8.38 10.12 4.45
C ILE A 379 -6.95 10.35 4.02
N TYR A 380 -6.02 9.60 4.63
CA TYR A 380 -4.61 9.55 4.26
C TYR A 380 -4.26 8.20 3.65
N VAL A 381 -3.29 8.18 2.74
CA VAL A 381 -2.79 6.94 2.12
C VAL A 381 -1.29 6.85 2.34
N THR A 382 -0.80 5.70 2.82
CA THR A 382 0.62 5.46 3.07
C THR A 382 1.06 4.07 2.67
N GLY A 383 2.34 3.90 2.41
CA GLY A 383 2.95 2.61 2.12
C GLY A 383 4.46 2.67 2.00
N HIS A 384 5.12 1.54 2.25
CA HIS A 384 6.57 1.37 2.13
C HIS A 384 6.92 0.35 1.05
N SER A 385 7.97 0.59 0.26
CA SER A 385 8.45 -0.32 -0.80
C SER A 385 7.36 -0.61 -1.84
N LEU A 386 7.08 -1.88 -2.15
CA LEU A 386 5.92 -2.30 -2.96
C LEU A 386 4.60 -1.70 -2.43
N GLY A 387 4.46 -1.57 -1.12
CA GLY A 387 3.30 -0.92 -0.50
C GLY A 387 3.19 0.55 -0.89
N GLY A 388 4.31 1.25 -1.07
CA GLY A 388 4.35 2.61 -1.62
C GLY A 388 3.84 2.67 -3.07
N ALA A 389 4.19 1.68 -3.89
CA ALA A 389 3.68 1.58 -5.27
C ALA A 389 2.15 1.41 -5.29
N LEU A 390 1.65 0.50 -4.46
CA LEU A 390 0.21 0.23 -4.32
C LEU A 390 -0.54 1.43 -3.77
N ALA A 391 0.03 2.12 -2.78
CA ALA A 391 -0.49 3.35 -2.23
C ALA A 391 -0.60 4.45 -3.31
N ASN A 392 0.40 4.60 -4.17
CA ASN A 392 0.35 5.57 -5.26
C ASN A 392 -0.72 5.24 -6.30
N LEU A 393 -0.89 3.96 -6.66
CA LEU A 393 -1.95 3.54 -7.59
C LEU A 393 -3.34 3.76 -6.98
N LEU A 394 -3.52 3.40 -5.70
CA LEU A 394 -4.78 3.64 -4.98
C LEU A 394 -5.07 5.15 -4.89
N TYR A 395 -4.07 5.96 -4.53
CA TYR A 395 -4.21 7.41 -4.47
C TYR A 395 -4.55 8.00 -5.84
N GLY A 396 -3.90 7.54 -6.92
CA GLY A 396 -4.21 7.94 -8.29
C GLY A 396 -5.65 7.61 -8.69
N ARG A 397 -6.20 6.46 -8.24
CA ARG A 397 -7.61 6.11 -8.44
C ARG A 397 -8.53 7.08 -7.74
N LEU A 398 -8.21 7.45 -6.50
CA LEU A 398 -9.00 8.39 -5.68
C LEU A 398 -8.94 9.82 -6.24
N LEU A 399 -7.81 10.24 -6.81
CA LEU A 399 -7.69 11.51 -7.53
C LEU A 399 -8.52 11.53 -8.81
N LYS A 400 -8.47 10.43 -9.60
CA LYS A 400 -9.23 10.33 -10.86
C LYS A 400 -10.73 10.35 -10.63
N TYR A 401 -11.20 9.63 -9.60
CA TYR A 401 -12.63 9.51 -9.28
C TYR A 401 -12.90 9.84 -7.80
N PRO A 402 -12.89 11.13 -7.42
CA PRO A 402 -13.07 11.54 -6.03
C PRO A 402 -14.42 11.10 -5.44
N ARG A 403 -15.46 11.06 -6.29
CA ARG A 403 -16.82 10.65 -5.91
C ARG A 403 -16.90 9.21 -5.39
N CYS A 404 -15.91 8.36 -5.67
CA CYS A 404 -15.87 6.98 -5.17
C CYS A 404 -15.74 6.90 -3.65
N LEU A 405 -15.13 7.91 -3.00
CA LEU A 405 -14.95 7.94 -1.54
C LEU A 405 -16.25 8.23 -0.77
N GLY A 406 -17.29 8.74 -1.43
CA GLY A 406 -18.56 9.11 -0.80
C GLY A 406 -18.58 10.54 -0.25
N GLU A 407 -19.66 10.89 0.44
CA GLU A 407 -19.92 12.26 0.94
C GLU A 407 -19.47 12.48 2.39
N HIS A 408 -18.97 11.44 3.06
CA HIS A 408 -18.61 11.47 4.49
C HIS A 408 -17.13 11.69 4.76
N CYS A 409 -16.30 11.74 3.72
CA CYS A 409 -14.85 11.86 3.86
C CYS A 409 -14.21 12.73 2.78
N ILE A 410 -12.98 13.14 3.06
CA ILE A 410 -12.17 13.98 2.17
C ILE A 410 -10.77 13.39 2.04
N LEU A 411 -10.30 13.24 0.80
CA LEU A 411 -8.94 12.81 0.52
C LEU A 411 -7.95 13.94 0.85
N ARG A 412 -6.97 13.65 1.69
CA ARG A 412 -5.86 14.55 2.06
C ARG A 412 -4.58 14.15 1.32
N ASP A 413 -3.44 14.55 1.85
CA ASP A 413 -2.12 14.15 1.36
C ASP A 413 -1.92 12.63 1.40
N GLY A 414 -1.12 12.14 0.47
CA GLY A 414 -0.55 10.79 0.53
C GLY A 414 0.93 10.89 0.89
N THR A 415 1.46 9.88 1.58
CA THR A 415 2.90 9.79 1.87
C THR A 415 3.40 8.39 1.57
N THR A 416 4.34 8.24 0.66
CA THR A 416 4.94 6.94 0.34
C THR A 416 6.42 6.92 0.62
N PHE A 417 6.92 5.77 1.05
CA PHE A 417 8.32 5.56 1.41
C PHE A 417 8.92 4.52 0.48
N ALA A 418 10.12 4.80 -0.03
CA ALA A 418 10.82 3.85 -0.90
C ALA A 418 9.96 3.37 -2.08
N SER A 419 9.06 4.21 -2.60
CA SER A 419 8.16 3.77 -3.68
C SER A 419 8.95 3.59 -4.98
N PRO A 420 8.85 2.43 -5.66
CA PRO A 420 9.41 2.27 -7.00
C PRO A 420 8.73 3.20 -8.01
N SER A 421 9.29 3.25 -9.22
CA SER A 421 8.63 3.87 -10.37
C SER A 421 7.41 3.04 -10.78
N ILE A 422 6.29 3.68 -11.09
CA ILE A 422 5.00 2.96 -11.21
C ILE A 422 4.27 3.13 -12.54
N GLY A 423 4.54 4.18 -13.30
CA GLY A 423 3.75 4.49 -14.48
C GLY A 423 4.55 5.18 -15.57
N ASP A 424 3.95 5.26 -16.74
CA ASP A 424 4.52 5.94 -17.87
C ASP A 424 4.48 7.47 -17.71
N SER A 425 5.07 8.15 -18.70
CA SER A 425 5.00 9.59 -18.80
C SER A 425 3.55 10.09 -18.69
N ASP A 426 2.63 9.59 -19.51
CA ASP A 426 1.22 9.99 -19.52
C ASP A 426 0.58 9.91 -18.12
N PHE A 427 0.75 8.79 -17.42
CA PHE A 427 0.30 8.62 -16.05
C PHE A 427 0.86 9.71 -15.12
N ALA A 428 2.14 10.03 -15.23
CA ALA A 428 2.76 11.07 -14.42
C ALA A 428 2.23 12.49 -14.72
N ALA A 429 1.81 12.82 -15.96
CA ALA A 429 1.23 14.16 -16.24
C ALA A 429 -0.14 14.27 -15.64
N GLU A 430 -0.99 13.29 -15.92
CA GLU A 430 -2.37 13.33 -15.48
C GLU A 430 -2.43 13.37 -13.96
N PHE A 431 -1.58 12.57 -13.30
CA PHE A 431 -1.42 12.63 -11.85
C PHE A 431 -1.02 14.04 -11.37
N SER A 432 0.03 14.64 -11.96
CA SER A 432 0.52 15.96 -11.57
C SER A 432 -0.50 17.08 -11.85
N SER A 433 -1.23 16.96 -12.97
CA SER A 433 -2.30 17.88 -13.37
C SER A 433 -3.43 17.88 -12.33
N LEU A 434 -3.83 16.71 -11.83
CA LEU A 434 -4.86 16.59 -10.82
C LEU A 434 -4.43 17.08 -9.45
N CYS A 435 -3.16 16.88 -9.05
CA CYS A 435 -2.63 17.45 -7.81
C CYS A 435 -2.61 18.98 -7.83
N ASN A 436 -2.51 19.61 -8.99
CA ASN A 436 -2.41 21.06 -9.17
C ASN A 436 -3.75 21.76 -9.48
N ARG A 437 -4.89 21.06 -9.42
CA ARG A 437 -6.18 21.54 -9.95
C ARG A 437 -6.81 22.74 -9.22
N SER A 438 -6.47 23.03 -7.96
CA SER A 438 -6.88 24.26 -7.28
C SER A 438 -6.03 24.57 -6.04
N ILE A 439 -5.94 25.85 -5.67
CA ILE A 439 -5.27 26.34 -4.46
C ILE A 439 -6.01 25.91 -3.18
N GLU A 440 -7.34 25.72 -3.27
CA GLU A 440 -8.23 25.37 -2.15
C GLU A 440 -8.31 23.85 -1.89
N GLU A 441 -8.09 23.00 -2.89
CA GLU A 441 -8.09 21.52 -2.74
C GLU A 441 -6.70 20.90 -2.98
N TYR A 442 -5.64 21.64 -2.64
CA TYR A 442 -4.29 21.19 -2.89
C TYR A 442 -4.00 19.87 -2.16
N LYS A 443 -3.78 18.81 -2.93
CA LYS A 443 -3.57 17.43 -2.47
C LYS A 443 -2.18 17.01 -2.91
N THR A 444 -1.26 16.85 -1.96
CA THR A 444 0.11 16.49 -2.28
C THR A 444 0.37 15.03 -1.95
N LEU A 445 0.94 14.30 -2.92
CA LEU A 445 1.54 13.00 -2.68
C LEU A 445 3.03 13.21 -2.40
N TRP A 446 3.46 13.05 -1.16
CA TRP A 446 4.85 13.15 -0.74
C TRP A 446 5.55 11.80 -0.96
N ARG A 447 6.57 11.78 -1.83
CA ARG A 447 7.40 10.60 -2.08
C ARG A 447 8.71 10.74 -1.30
N ILE A 448 8.85 9.96 -0.23
CA ILE A 448 10.00 9.99 0.66
C ILE A 448 11.05 8.99 0.18
N VAL A 449 12.26 9.49 -0.07
CA VAL A 449 13.42 8.71 -0.51
C VAL A 449 14.55 8.84 0.50
N CYS A 450 15.22 7.73 0.83
CA CYS A 450 16.34 7.72 1.75
C CYS A 450 17.66 7.48 1.01
N ASP A 451 18.53 8.49 0.98
CA ASP A 451 19.91 8.42 0.50
C ASP A 451 20.02 7.66 -0.84
N SER A 452 20.70 6.53 -0.86
CA SER A 452 20.98 5.71 -2.04
C SER A 452 20.12 4.45 -2.12
N ASP A 453 18.91 4.45 -1.54
CA ASP A 453 17.94 3.36 -1.68
C ASP A 453 17.77 2.98 -3.16
N ILE A 454 17.89 1.68 -3.45
CA ILE A 454 17.75 1.12 -4.79
C ILE A 454 16.31 1.06 -5.26
N VAL A 455 15.34 0.93 -4.35
CA VAL A 455 13.96 0.61 -4.73
C VAL A 455 13.27 1.71 -5.51
N PRO A 456 13.40 2.99 -5.13
CA PRO A 456 12.92 4.08 -5.98
C PRO A 456 13.54 4.07 -7.38
N ARG A 457 14.74 3.52 -7.57
CA ARG A 457 15.42 3.53 -8.88
C ARG A 457 15.02 2.38 -9.79
N VAL A 458 14.04 1.57 -9.38
CA VAL A 458 13.53 0.42 -10.13
C VAL A 458 12.02 0.55 -10.32
N PRO A 459 11.46 0.18 -11.49
CA PRO A 459 12.14 -0.07 -12.75
C PRO A 459 12.98 1.12 -13.19
N ILE A 460 14.08 0.84 -13.90
CA ILE A 460 14.95 1.91 -14.39
C ILE A 460 14.12 2.79 -15.32
N GLY A 461 14.06 4.08 -15.00
CA GLY A 461 13.23 5.04 -15.68
C GLY A 461 13.89 6.41 -15.77
N HIS A 462 13.14 7.38 -16.28
CA HIS A 462 13.61 8.74 -16.41
C HIS A 462 13.09 9.57 -15.23
N ASN A 463 13.97 9.88 -14.29
CA ASN A 463 13.62 10.67 -13.09
C ASN A 463 13.48 12.17 -13.38
N ASN A 464 13.96 12.65 -14.54
CA ASN A 464 13.92 14.06 -14.90
C ASN A 464 12.68 14.40 -15.75
N PRO A 465 11.79 15.29 -15.27
CA PRO A 465 10.64 15.75 -16.06
C PRO A 465 11.01 16.30 -17.44
N LYS A 466 12.19 16.89 -17.61
CA LYS A 466 12.67 17.42 -18.90
C LYS A 466 12.87 16.33 -19.97
N LEU A 467 13.15 15.09 -19.55
CA LEU A 467 13.35 13.98 -20.49
C LEU A 467 12.05 13.43 -21.05
N ARG A 468 10.93 13.73 -20.38
CA ARG A 468 9.61 13.23 -20.74
C ARG A 468 9.18 13.54 -22.17
N ARG A 469 9.56 14.71 -22.70
CA ARG A 469 9.24 15.10 -24.09
C ARG A 469 9.99 14.27 -25.15
N TYR A 470 11.06 13.59 -24.75
CA TYR A 470 11.89 12.78 -25.63
C TYR A 470 11.62 11.27 -25.48
N THR A 471 10.91 10.85 -24.43
CA THR A 471 10.55 9.46 -24.21
C THR A 471 9.33 9.07 -25.03
N GLN A 472 9.55 8.29 -26.09
CA GLN A 472 8.49 7.58 -26.81
C GLN A 472 7.80 6.54 -25.91
N LYS A 473 6.50 6.33 -26.13
CA LYS A 473 5.69 5.37 -25.35
C LYS A 473 6.25 3.95 -25.38
N ILE A 474 6.86 3.57 -26.51
CA ILE A 474 7.40 2.22 -26.75
C ILE A 474 8.68 1.91 -25.96
N HIS A 475 9.35 2.91 -25.38
CA HIS A 475 10.61 2.67 -24.67
C HIS A 475 10.36 1.90 -23.37
N ILE A 476 11.18 0.88 -23.11
CA ILE A 476 11.11 0.10 -21.87
C ILE A 476 11.38 0.95 -20.62
N MET A 477 12.18 2.02 -20.77
CA MET A 477 12.53 2.97 -19.72
C MET A 477 11.50 4.10 -19.55
N ASN A 478 10.35 4.03 -20.25
CA ASN A 478 9.23 4.97 -20.05
C ASN A 478 8.51 4.65 -18.72
N TYR A 479 9.26 4.79 -17.63
CA TYR A 479 8.85 4.71 -16.26
C TYR A 479 9.21 6.04 -15.60
N PHE A 480 8.21 6.60 -14.93
CA PHE A 480 8.29 7.85 -14.22
C PHE A 480 7.73 7.67 -12.81
N HIS A 481 8.25 8.47 -11.90
CA HIS A 481 7.68 8.63 -10.59
C HIS A 481 6.53 9.63 -10.59
N VAL A 482 5.66 9.49 -9.59
CA VAL A 482 4.59 10.46 -9.28
C VAL A 482 4.72 10.98 -7.86
N GLY A 483 4.13 12.14 -7.61
CA GLY A 483 4.27 12.87 -6.36
C GLY A 483 5.58 13.64 -6.25
N ASP A 484 5.68 14.44 -5.20
CA ASP A 484 6.82 15.31 -4.93
C ASP A 484 7.86 14.58 -4.11
N GLU A 485 9.07 14.47 -4.66
CA GLU A 485 10.16 13.85 -3.94
C GLU A 485 10.67 14.74 -2.82
N ILE A 486 10.82 14.13 -1.64
CA ILE A 486 11.67 14.65 -0.58
C ILE A 486 12.68 13.57 -0.23
N ARG A 487 13.96 13.95 -0.32
CA ARG A 487 15.06 13.07 -0.03
C ARG A 487 15.72 13.43 1.27
N PHE A 488 15.84 12.42 2.13
CA PHE A 488 16.56 12.49 3.39
C PHE A 488 17.89 11.75 3.27
N TYR A 489 18.90 12.25 3.97
CA TYR A 489 20.26 11.72 3.88
C TYR A 489 20.72 11.15 5.23
N GLN A 490 21.36 9.98 5.18
CA GLN A 490 21.85 9.27 6.37
C GLN A 490 22.99 10.00 7.08
N ASP A 491 23.70 10.89 6.39
CA ASP A 491 24.76 11.74 6.94
C ASP A 491 24.21 12.94 7.76
N GLY A 492 22.89 13.17 7.73
CA GLY A 492 22.25 14.30 8.40
C GLY A 492 22.45 15.64 7.70
N THR A 493 22.81 15.63 6.41
CA THR A 493 22.81 16.84 5.58
C THR A 493 21.38 17.34 5.32
N ARG A 494 21.25 18.61 4.88
CA ARG A 494 19.95 19.24 4.60
C ARG A 494 19.17 18.38 3.58
N PRO A 495 17.89 18.02 3.84
CA PRO A 495 17.06 17.33 2.86
C PRO A 495 16.98 18.10 1.53
N SER A 496 16.70 17.39 0.44
CA SER A 496 16.41 17.99 -0.85
C SER A 496 14.96 17.70 -1.24
N SER A 497 14.36 18.58 -2.05
CA SER A 497 12.98 18.40 -2.51
C SER A 497 12.80 18.90 -3.93
N MET A 498 11.90 18.26 -4.70
CA MET A 498 11.57 18.73 -6.06
C MET A 498 10.96 20.13 -6.10
N ARG A 499 10.28 20.55 -5.03
CA ARG A 499 9.64 21.87 -4.91
C ARG A 499 10.52 22.93 -4.23
N ASP A 500 11.81 22.64 -4.05
CA ASP A 500 12.77 23.53 -3.39
C ASP A 500 12.31 24.10 -2.02
N ILE A 501 11.53 23.32 -1.27
CA ILE A 501 11.01 23.63 0.08
C ILE A 501 12.15 23.93 1.07
N PHE A 502 13.34 23.43 0.78
CA PHE A 502 14.54 23.55 1.59
C PHE A 502 15.60 24.46 0.96
N SER A 503 15.24 25.39 0.09
CA SER A 503 16.19 26.38 -0.44
C SER A 503 15.66 27.80 -0.26
N ASP A 504 16.54 28.72 0.12
CA ASP A 504 16.19 30.12 0.39
C ASP A 504 16.20 30.96 -0.90
N ASN A 505 16.78 30.41 -1.98
CA ASN A 505 16.82 31.03 -3.29
C ASN A 505 15.56 30.62 -4.07
N LYS A 506 14.51 31.43 -3.99
CA LYS A 506 13.45 31.47 -5.00
C LYS A 506 14.01 32.04 -6.31
N GLU A 507 15.00 31.38 -6.92
CA GLU A 507 15.24 31.60 -8.34
C GLU A 507 14.00 31.09 -9.05
N LEU A 508 13.12 32.04 -9.38
CA LEU A 508 12.09 31.92 -10.40
C LEU A 508 12.65 31.06 -11.54
N LEU A 509 12.17 29.81 -11.62
CA LEU A 509 12.44 28.81 -12.66
C LEU A 509 11.90 29.31 -14.02
N PHE A 510 12.41 30.44 -14.50
CA PHE A 510 11.97 31.14 -15.71
C PHE A 510 13.05 31.23 -16.78
N LEU A 511 14.19 30.55 -16.60
CA LEU A 511 15.18 30.39 -17.66
C LEU A 511 15.41 28.90 -17.93
N GLU A 512 14.83 28.45 -19.04
CA GLU A 512 14.97 27.12 -19.63
C GLU A 512 16.45 26.87 -19.99
N HIS A 513 17.25 26.47 -19.01
CA HIS A 513 18.60 25.97 -19.25
C HIS A 513 18.51 24.58 -19.89
N GLY A 514 19.15 24.41 -21.05
CA GLY A 514 19.27 23.13 -21.77
C GLY A 514 19.90 22.03 -20.92
N LEU A 515 19.81 20.78 -21.40
CA LEU A 515 20.31 19.60 -20.67
C LEU A 515 21.83 19.71 -20.42
N GLY A 516 22.24 19.83 -19.16
CA GLY A 516 23.66 19.87 -18.78
C GLY A 516 24.34 18.50 -18.97
N TRP A 517 25.67 18.45 -19.15
CA TRP A 517 26.41 17.19 -19.42
C TRP A 517 26.23 16.11 -18.34
N ASN A 518 26.07 16.52 -17.08
CA ASN A 518 25.74 15.62 -15.99
C ASN A 518 24.31 15.06 -16.11
N GLU A 519 23.35 15.87 -16.56
CA GLU A 519 21.97 15.46 -16.78
C GLU A 519 21.84 14.41 -17.91
N TRP A 520 22.80 14.31 -18.85
CA TRP A 520 22.83 13.24 -19.85
C TRP A 520 23.00 11.85 -19.25
N LYS A 521 23.64 11.73 -18.07
CA LYS A 521 23.74 10.45 -17.36
C LYS A 521 22.35 9.94 -16.90
N SER A 522 21.31 10.80 -16.89
CA SER A 522 19.94 10.43 -16.49
C SER A 522 19.19 9.65 -17.56
N LEU A 523 19.70 9.65 -18.79
CA LEU A 523 19.18 8.84 -19.88
C LEU A 523 19.37 7.33 -19.61
N PHE A 524 20.38 6.96 -18.82
CA PHE A 524 20.64 5.56 -18.47
C PHE A 524 20.08 5.18 -17.09
N GLY A 525 19.29 6.06 -16.46
CA GLY A 525 18.77 5.86 -15.10
C GLY A 525 19.85 5.82 -13.99
N LEU A 526 21.08 6.20 -14.35
CA LEU A 526 22.25 6.23 -13.45
C LEU A 526 22.47 7.61 -12.81
N TYR A 527 21.68 8.61 -13.21
CA TYR A 527 21.77 9.96 -12.68
C TYR A 527 20.48 10.38 -12.05
N ASP A 528 20.67 11.06 -10.95
CA ASP A 528 19.63 11.46 -10.05
C ASP A 528 19.82 12.97 -9.83
N PRO A 529 18.91 13.83 -10.31
CA PRO A 529 19.09 15.28 -10.29
C PRO A 529 19.28 15.85 -8.88
N LEU A 530 18.85 15.13 -7.84
CA LEU A 530 19.01 15.51 -6.43
C LEU A 530 20.35 15.06 -5.83
N ASP A 531 21.21 14.42 -6.63
CA ASP A 531 22.49 13.79 -6.23
C ASP A 531 23.71 14.67 -6.53
N ASP A 532 23.59 15.61 -7.49
CA ASP A 532 24.74 16.21 -8.21
C ASP A 532 25.59 17.20 -7.39
N LYS A 533 25.36 17.36 -6.08
CA LYS A 533 26.14 18.30 -5.24
C LYS A 533 26.68 17.75 -3.91
N LYS A 534 26.36 16.52 -3.48
CA LYS A 534 26.70 16.06 -2.11
C LYS A 534 27.50 14.76 -2.00
N HIS A 535 27.64 13.98 -3.07
CA HIS A 535 28.18 12.61 -2.99
C HIS A 535 29.72 12.45 -3.02
N HIS A 536 30.49 13.50 -2.72
CA HIS A 536 31.94 13.32 -2.50
C HIS A 536 32.32 12.91 -1.08
N ILE A 537 31.37 12.80 -0.15
CA ILE A 537 31.63 12.30 1.20
C ILE A 537 31.08 10.89 1.30
N LYS A 538 31.99 9.90 1.32
CA LYS A 538 31.66 8.49 1.58
C LYS A 538 30.74 8.40 2.79
N SER A 539 29.63 7.69 2.65
CA SER A 539 28.62 7.44 3.70
C SER A 539 29.22 6.62 4.85
N SER A 540 30.02 7.24 5.72
CA SER A 540 30.41 6.65 7.00
C SER A 540 29.26 6.86 7.98
N PHE A 541 28.27 5.97 7.92
CA PHE A 541 27.25 5.87 8.95
C PHE A 541 27.89 5.49 10.29
N ASP A 542 27.39 6.11 11.36
CA ASP A 542 27.88 5.89 12.72
C ASP A 542 27.80 4.39 13.10
N PRO A 543 28.93 3.77 13.47
CA PRO A 543 28.98 2.35 13.85
C PRO A 543 27.97 1.94 14.92
N ARG A 544 27.53 2.87 15.78
CA ARG A 544 26.52 2.65 16.85
C ARG A 544 25.19 2.11 16.34
N TYR A 545 24.82 2.50 15.13
CA TYR A 545 23.55 2.10 14.51
C TYR A 545 23.69 0.87 13.58
N ASN A 546 24.92 0.42 13.32
CA ASN A 546 25.21 -0.75 12.47
C ASN A 546 25.28 -2.07 13.28
N THR A 547 25.19 -1.97 14.61
CA THR A 547 25.34 -3.09 15.55
C THR A 547 24.04 -3.48 16.25
N SER A 548 23.00 -2.64 16.23
CA SER A 548 21.88 -2.74 17.18
C SER A 548 20.61 -3.44 16.69
N LEU A 549 20.33 -3.49 15.38
CA LEU A 549 18.97 -3.84 14.89
C LEU A 549 18.86 -5.18 14.19
N ILE A 550 19.62 -5.39 13.10
CA ILE A 550 19.53 -6.63 12.31
C ILE A 550 20.94 -7.11 11.93
N PRO A 551 21.41 -8.27 12.43
CA PRO A 551 22.73 -8.83 12.11
C PRO A 551 22.94 -9.02 10.60
N ILE A 552 21.87 -9.33 9.86
CA ILE A 552 21.89 -9.58 8.41
C ILE A 552 22.29 -8.34 7.59
N GLU A 553 22.06 -7.13 8.12
CA GLU A 553 22.38 -5.89 7.39
C GLU A 553 23.85 -5.76 7.06
N ARG A 554 24.75 -6.35 7.85
CA ARG A 554 26.20 -6.33 7.58
C ARG A 554 26.57 -7.05 6.29
N LEU A 555 25.75 -8.02 5.87
CA LEU A 555 25.94 -8.81 4.65
C LEU A 555 25.29 -8.15 3.43
N LEU A 556 24.43 -7.15 3.63
CA LEU A 556 23.72 -6.45 2.55
C LEU A 556 24.53 -5.28 2.00
N LEU A 557 24.42 -5.06 0.68
CA LEU A 557 25.04 -3.91 0.02
C LEU A 557 24.42 -2.59 0.51
N PRO A 558 25.16 -1.46 0.52
CA PRO A 558 24.69 -0.19 1.08
C PRO A 558 23.34 0.30 0.52
N PHE A 559 23.14 0.18 -0.80
CA PHE A 559 21.92 0.60 -1.47
C PHE A 559 20.69 -0.27 -1.13
N ILE A 560 20.92 -1.53 -0.71
CA ILE A 560 19.86 -2.42 -0.20
C ILE A 560 19.58 -2.13 1.28
N ARG A 561 20.62 -1.85 2.07
CA ARG A 561 20.45 -1.50 3.50
C ARG A 561 19.59 -0.26 3.68
N ASN A 562 19.79 0.75 2.84
CA ASN A 562 19.05 2.02 2.88
C ASN A 562 17.54 1.85 2.61
N HIS A 563 17.11 0.69 2.12
CA HIS A 563 15.71 0.37 1.92
C HIS A 563 14.93 0.05 3.21
N MET A 564 15.61 -0.24 4.32
CA MET A 564 14.93 -0.66 5.54
C MET A 564 14.22 0.51 6.25
N THR A 565 13.05 0.27 6.84
CA THR A 565 12.21 1.32 7.44
C THR A 565 12.89 2.06 8.60
N HIS A 566 13.72 1.38 9.41
CA HIS A 566 14.49 2.03 10.47
C HIS A 566 15.59 2.95 9.93
N ARG A 567 16.06 2.75 8.68
CA ARG A 567 16.93 3.72 8.01
C ARG A 567 16.18 5.00 7.69
N TYR A 568 14.97 4.89 7.15
CA TYR A 568 14.10 6.05 6.93
C TYR A 568 13.87 6.82 8.23
N LEU A 569 13.55 6.12 9.33
CA LEU A 569 13.40 6.74 10.65
C LEU A 569 14.66 7.52 11.08
N ALA A 570 15.84 6.89 11.00
CA ALA A 570 17.10 7.51 11.39
C ALA A 570 17.41 8.77 10.54
N ALA A 571 17.09 8.74 9.25
CA ALA A 571 17.27 9.90 8.37
C ALA A 571 16.31 11.04 8.70
N LEU A 572 15.03 10.72 8.97
CA LEU A 572 14.03 11.70 9.40
C LEU A 572 14.46 12.39 10.71
N GLU A 573 14.90 11.63 11.71
CA GLU A 573 15.35 12.20 12.98
C GLU A 573 16.58 13.10 12.85
N LYS A 574 17.59 12.67 12.10
CA LYS A 574 18.78 13.52 11.85
C LYS A 574 18.41 14.82 11.14
N SER A 575 17.33 14.81 10.36
CA SER A 575 16.84 15.98 9.64
C SER A 575 16.00 16.92 10.51
N ARG A 576 15.51 16.48 11.68
CA ARG A 576 14.63 17.27 12.57
C ARG A 576 15.19 18.64 12.94
N LYS A 577 16.51 18.78 13.02
CA LYS A 577 17.21 20.07 13.22
C LYS A 577 16.87 21.14 12.17
N PHE A 578 16.43 20.74 10.97
CA PHE A 578 16.03 21.65 9.90
C PHE A 578 14.54 22.03 9.95
N PHE A 579 13.75 21.41 10.83
CA PHE A 579 12.31 21.62 10.99
C PHE A 579 11.94 22.26 12.33
N ASN A 580 12.81 22.17 13.34
CA ASN A 580 12.60 22.82 14.63
C ASN A 580 12.87 24.33 14.51
N ASN A 581 11.80 25.14 14.65
CA ASN A 581 11.77 26.61 14.56
C ASN A 581 12.75 27.40 15.48
N ASN A 582 13.61 26.73 16.27
CA ASN A 582 14.56 27.38 17.18
C ASN A 582 16.00 27.43 16.67
N ILE A 583 16.31 26.85 15.50
CA ILE A 583 17.55 27.17 14.79
C ILE A 583 17.18 28.15 13.69
N VAL A 584 17.27 29.42 14.04
CA VAL A 584 17.22 30.55 13.12
C VAL A 584 18.17 30.27 11.95
N VAL A 585 17.65 29.78 10.83
CA VAL A 585 18.16 30.22 9.54
C VAL A 585 17.52 31.59 9.36
N LYS A 586 18.31 32.64 9.63
CA LYS A 586 17.90 34.01 9.35
C LYS A 586 17.51 34.07 7.88
N GLY A 587 16.25 34.35 7.57
CA GLY A 587 15.87 34.70 6.20
C GLY A 587 14.40 34.53 5.85
N GLY A 588 13.57 35.47 6.31
CA GLY A 588 12.36 35.87 5.58
C GLY A 588 11.08 35.14 5.95
N ASP A 589 10.34 35.72 6.90
CA ASP A 589 8.90 35.58 6.98
C ASP A 589 8.26 35.78 5.60
N ASN A 590 7.52 34.77 5.14
CA ASN A 590 6.27 34.84 4.37
C ASN A 590 6.04 33.50 3.66
N ILE A 591 5.35 32.63 4.37
CA ILE A 591 4.57 31.51 3.83
C ILE A 591 3.37 32.15 3.10
N VAL A 592 3.21 31.87 1.81
CA VAL A 592 1.96 32.09 1.06
C VAL A 592 1.45 30.73 0.63
#